data_AF-A0A7S1IH48-F1
#
_entry.id   AF-A0A7S1IH48-F1
#
_cell.length_a   1.000
_cell.length_b   1.000
_cell.length_c   1.000
_cell.angle_alpha   90.00
_cell.angle_beta   90.00
_cell.angle_gamma   90.00
#
_symmetry.space_group_name_H-M   'P 1'
#
loop_
_entity.id
_entity.type
_entity.pdbx_description
1 polymer ?
#
loop_
_entity_poly.entity_id
_entity_poly.type
_entity_poly.pdbx_seq_one_letter_code
_entity_poly.pdbx_strand_id
1 'polypeptide(L)'
;TPFLTTIDHTATIDHTGPAVKPRSGSRGLSSASGPTISGTRLAGALDAPPHRNVSEDPGCDRLSVAAPLQLFVDQMARQGRMYCFPGILLIIAVSYSLGMLVHSPWGRPSLDRLAPMQTYEQRPLQLHAQAPTEVPDASFAALSSAVGRLGPSSRLYFHRLYTLTLNDGALDIPGPFQAKVKKMFSAYPGDLDALEFVKKQQVMVLYNRWTFEETLFNALRGYRPGYSAALSPEKEAELKELVEHSKDGCDFCNYQERTAKDPWGRIESELCYVASNVAKYQGYHSLIVPKQHSPLEISLALVQDLLQTANKWFDKVYSQDRNMQYPHIMWDNLPRSSASQLHFHWQASVNRDHYYARANQVRDGAAHYEEAHRSSFWADVIAVHEALGLAVRLDDAVAMAYITPTKEKELVVVSKS
;
A
#
# COMPACT_ATOMS: atom_id res chain seq x y z
N THR A 1 9.99 10.56 -37.19
CA THR A 1 9.30 9.27 -37.35
C THR A 1 9.75 8.34 -36.24
N PRO A 2 8.90 8.03 -35.24
CA PRO A 2 9.29 7.15 -34.14
C PRO A 2 9.32 5.69 -34.62
N PHE A 3 10.39 4.96 -34.28
CA PHE A 3 10.41 3.50 -34.39
C PHE A 3 9.60 2.92 -33.23
N LEU A 4 8.68 1.99 -33.53
CA LEU A 4 8.19 1.06 -32.53
C LEU A 4 9.13 -0.14 -32.48
N THR A 5 9.42 -0.61 -31.26
CA THR A 5 9.93 -1.96 -31.02
C THR A 5 9.07 -2.60 -29.93
N THR A 6 8.04 -3.32 -30.34
CA THR A 6 7.27 -4.20 -29.45
C THR A 6 8.11 -5.43 -29.08
N ILE A 7 8.05 -5.83 -27.81
CA ILE A 7 8.47 -7.18 -27.38
C ILE A 7 7.21 -7.87 -26.85
N ASP A 8 6.85 -8.97 -27.50
CA ASP A 8 5.71 -9.82 -27.16
C ASP A 8 6.19 -11.00 -26.30
N HIS A 9 5.45 -11.31 -25.23
CA HIS A 9 5.70 -12.45 -24.34
C HIS A 9 4.43 -13.30 -24.14
N THR A 10 3.83 -13.71 -25.25
CA THR A 10 2.88 -14.82 -25.32
C THR A 10 3.59 -16.18 -25.11
N ALA A 11 3.66 -16.63 -23.85
CA ALA A 11 4.21 -17.92 -23.47
C ALA A 11 3.10 -18.87 -22.96
N THR A 12 2.34 -19.47 -23.87
CA THR A 12 1.43 -20.59 -23.54
C THR A 12 2.22 -21.85 -23.18
N ILE A 13 2.04 -22.34 -21.95
CA ILE A 13 2.50 -23.67 -21.55
C ILE A 13 1.32 -24.63 -21.61
N ASP A 14 1.44 -25.67 -22.43
CA ASP A 14 0.44 -26.72 -22.59
C ASP A 14 0.63 -27.84 -21.56
N HIS A 15 -0.47 -28.45 -21.11
CA HIS A 15 -0.50 -29.41 -20.01
C HIS A 15 -1.20 -30.73 -20.40
N THR A 16 -0.51 -31.55 -21.19
CA THR A 16 -0.90 -32.95 -21.44
C THR A 16 0.31 -33.90 -21.34
N GLY A 17 0.20 -34.96 -20.53
CA GLY A 17 1.25 -36.00 -20.40
C GLY A 17 1.41 -36.55 -18.97
N PRO A 18 1.03 -37.82 -18.69
CA PRO A 18 1.12 -38.40 -17.35
C PRO A 18 2.50 -39.01 -17.06
N ALA A 19 3.11 -38.65 -15.92
CA ALA A 19 4.39 -39.20 -15.46
C ALA A 19 4.21 -40.50 -14.63
N VAL A 20 4.92 -41.56 -15.03
CA VAL A 20 4.87 -42.89 -14.37
C VAL A 20 5.78 -42.92 -13.12
N LYS A 21 5.32 -43.57 -12.04
CA LYS A 21 6.14 -43.88 -10.86
C LYS A 21 6.92 -45.20 -11.03
N PRO A 22 8.24 -45.22 -10.75
CA PRO A 22 8.96 -46.40 -10.26
C PRO A 22 8.97 -46.45 -8.72
N ARG A 23 9.36 -47.59 -8.16
CA ARG A 23 9.48 -47.85 -6.70
C ARG A 23 10.90 -48.26 -6.31
N SER A 24 11.14 -48.17 -5.00
CA SER A 24 11.98 -49.08 -4.15
C SER A 24 13.51 -49.07 -4.20
N GLY A 25 14.09 -48.87 -3.01
CA GLY A 25 15.29 -49.56 -2.49
C GLY A 25 16.64 -48.82 -2.58
N SER A 26 17.66 -49.13 -1.76
CA SER A 26 17.70 -49.79 -0.44
C SER A 26 19.13 -49.78 0.16
N ARG A 27 19.28 -49.71 1.49
CA ARG A 27 20.55 -49.87 2.27
C ARG A 27 21.58 -48.73 2.06
N GLY A 28 22.52 -48.43 2.97
CA GLY A 28 22.75 -48.87 4.36
C GLY A 28 24.20 -48.57 4.84
N LEU A 29 24.45 -48.59 6.17
CA LEU A 29 25.78 -48.56 6.87
C LEU A 29 26.55 -47.19 6.80
N SER A 30 26.88 -46.49 7.89
CA SER A 30 27.91 -46.69 8.96
C SER A 30 29.36 -46.32 8.52
N SER A 31 30.28 -45.73 9.30
CA SER A 31 30.35 -45.47 10.77
C SER A 31 31.42 -44.42 11.16
N ALA A 32 31.21 -43.74 12.30
CA ALA A 32 32.16 -43.21 13.32
C ALA A 32 33.62 -42.78 12.98
N SER A 33 34.03 -41.60 13.47
CA SER A 33 35.18 -41.43 14.41
C SER A 33 35.35 -39.98 14.92
N GLY A 34 35.88 -39.85 16.15
CA GLY A 34 36.45 -38.61 16.73
C GLY A 34 37.97 -38.82 17.01
N PRO A 35 38.64 -38.15 17.99
CA PRO A 35 38.06 -37.42 19.14
C PRO A 35 38.79 -36.12 19.62
N THR A 36 38.19 -35.45 20.62
CA THR A 36 38.73 -34.63 21.77
C THR A 36 40.13 -33.96 21.73
N ILE A 37 40.27 -32.70 22.20
CA ILE A 37 40.76 -32.24 23.55
C ILE A 37 40.86 -30.68 23.52
N SER A 38 40.68 -29.82 24.54
CA SER A 38 39.97 -29.80 25.86
C SER A 38 39.70 -28.31 26.26
N GLY A 39 39.99 -27.81 27.49
CA GLY A 39 40.24 -26.35 27.71
C GLY A 39 39.81 -25.59 29.00
N THR A 40 38.95 -26.14 29.85
CA THR A 40 38.70 -25.80 31.29
C THR A 40 38.88 -24.35 31.88
N ARG A 41 37.75 -23.69 32.22
CA ARG A 41 37.45 -22.76 33.37
C ARG A 41 38.33 -21.52 33.71
N LEU A 42 37.65 -20.39 33.95
CA LEU A 42 37.43 -19.66 35.24
C LEU A 42 36.60 -18.39 34.91
N ALA A 43 35.41 -18.13 35.45
CA ALA A 43 35.05 -17.76 36.83
C ALA A 43 35.60 -16.39 37.26
N GLY A 44 34.72 -15.39 37.31
CA GLY A 44 35.01 -14.03 37.79
C GLY A 44 33.74 -13.19 37.86
N ALA A 45 33.15 -13.07 39.04
CA ALA A 45 31.99 -12.22 39.30
C ALA A 45 32.47 -10.86 39.87
N LEU A 46 31.81 -9.78 39.46
CA LEU A 46 31.93 -8.45 40.09
C LEU A 46 30.54 -7.81 40.14
N ASP A 47 30.25 -7.17 41.27
CA ASP A 47 28.89 -6.77 41.64
C ASP A 47 28.41 -5.49 40.94
N ALA A 48 27.10 -5.43 40.69
CA ALA A 48 26.41 -4.22 40.25
C ALA A 48 25.85 -3.45 41.47
N PRO A 49 26.03 -2.11 41.55
CA PRO A 49 25.44 -1.30 42.62
C PRO A 49 23.91 -1.18 42.47
N PRO A 50 23.17 -0.96 43.57
CA PRO A 50 21.72 -1.18 43.61
C PRO A 50 20.86 -0.06 43.02
N HIS A 51 19.62 -0.46 42.71
CA HIS A 51 18.44 0.33 42.33
C HIS A 51 18.45 1.83 42.68
N ARG A 52 18.14 2.65 41.66
CA ARG A 52 17.28 3.82 41.85
C ARG A 52 15.91 3.52 41.26
N ASN A 53 14.87 3.63 42.09
CA ASN A 53 13.51 3.75 41.57
C ASN A 53 13.39 5.11 40.89
N VAL A 54 13.01 5.11 39.61
CA VAL A 54 12.44 6.28 38.94
C VAL A 54 10.96 5.98 38.76
N SER A 55 10.11 6.98 39.00
CA SER A 55 8.65 6.85 39.01
C SER A 55 8.09 6.43 37.66
N GLU A 56 6.98 5.67 37.71
CA GLU A 56 6.05 5.54 36.60
C GLU A 56 5.54 6.94 36.23
N ASP A 57 5.67 7.34 34.96
CA ASP A 57 5.17 8.62 34.44
C ASP A 57 4.08 8.35 33.38
N PRO A 58 2.79 8.52 33.72
CA PRO A 58 1.66 8.13 32.86
C PRO A 58 1.36 9.20 31.79
N GLY A 59 2.26 9.40 30.83
CA GLY A 59 2.07 10.37 29.74
C GLY A 59 2.93 10.10 28.50
N CYS A 60 2.43 9.33 27.53
CA CYS A 60 3.11 9.11 26.24
C CYS A 60 2.12 8.79 25.09
N ASP A 61 1.30 9.78 24.71
CA ASP A 61 0.32 9.64 23.62
C ASP A 61 0.88 10.09 22.25
N ARG A 62 1.64 9.18 21.64
CA ARG A 62 1.37 8.65 20.28
C ARG A 62 0.93 9.65 19.20
N LEU A 63 1.89 10.13 18.40
CA LEU A 63 1.63 10.63 17.04
C LEU A 63 1.12 9.48 16.13
N SER A 64 0.17 9.76 15.23
CA SER A 64 -0.60 8.72 14.52
C SER A 64 -1.00 9.10 13.09
N VAL A 65 -0.56 8.31 12.11
CA VAL A 65 -1.08 8.29 10.72
C VAL A 65 -2.08 7.14 10.50
N ALA A 66 -2.30 6.27 11.50
CA ALA A 66 -3.18 5.10 11.37
C ALA A 66 -4.63 5.35 11.86
N ALA A 67 -4.85 6.30 12.77
CA ALA A 67 -6.20 6.71 13.18
C ALA A 67 -7.08 7.29 12.04
N PRO A 68 -6.57 8.08 11.08
CA PRO A 68 -7.34 8.52 9.91
C PRO A 68 -7.82 7.34 9.05
N LEU A 69 -6.94 6.34 8.85
CA LEU A 69 -7.26 5.13 8.10
C LEU A 69 -8.32 4.29 8.82
N GLN A 70 -8.20 4.11 10.14
CA GLN A 70 -9.21 3.42 10.93
C GLN A 70 -10.55 4.17 10.92
N LEU A 71 -10.56 5.50 11.05
CA LEU A 71 -11.77 6.31 10.99
C LEU A 71 -12.49 6.17 9.64
N PHE A 72 -11.74 6.17 8.55
CA PHE A 72 -12.26 5.95 7.19
C PHE A 72 -12.81 4.53 7.00
N VAL A 73 -12.10 3.51 7.49
CA VAL A 73 -12.56 2.11 7.49
C VAL A 73 -13.84 1.96 8.30
N ASP A 74 -13.90 2.50 9.52
CA ASP A 74 -15.08 2.48 10.39
C ASP A 74 -16.28 3.18 9.74
N GLN A 75 -16.07 4.35 9.12
CA GLN A 75 -17.14 5.11 8.44
C GLN A 75 -17.72 4.31 7.26
N MET A 76 -16.86 3.69 6.45
CA MET A 76 -17.27 2.89 5.29
C MET A 76 -17.86 1.52 5.69
N ALA A 77 -17.41 0.94 6.81
CA ALA A 77 -17.96 -0.29 7.38
C ALA A 77 -19.36 -0.06 7.99
N ARG A 78 -19.58 1.06 8.70
CA ARG A 78 -20.90 1.45 9.23
C ARG A 78 -21.95 1.65 8.14
N GLN A 79 -21.53 1.98 6.91
CA GLN A 79 -22.40 2.08 5.74
C GLN A 79 -22.56 0.76 4.96
N GLY A 80 -22.04 -0.36 5.48
CA GLY A 80 -22.10 -1.67 4.83
C GLY A 80 -21.32 -1.77 3.51
N ARG A 81 -20.36 -0.85 3.28
CA ARG A 81 -19.72 -0.61 1.98
C ARG A 81 -18.22 -0.82 1.93
N MET A 82 -17.58 -1.23 3.04
CA MET A 82 -16.27 -1.89 2.98
C MET A 82 -16.21 -3.16 3.81
N TYR A 83 -15.83 -4.23 3.11
CA TYR A 83 -15.22 -5.42 3.67
C TYR A 83 -13.71 -5.28 3.42
N CYS A 84 -12.88 -5.75 4.35
CA CYS A 84 -11.45 -5.92 4.13
C CYS A 84 -11.17 -6.89 2.94
N PHE A 85 -9.88 -7.14 2.68
CA PHE A 85 -9.25 -8.10 1.74
C PHE A 85 -8.29 -7.36 0.76
N PRO A 86 -7.34 -8.05 0.11
CA PRO A 86 -6.02 -7.47 -0.14
C PRO A 86 -5.95 -6.62 -1.42
N GLY A 87 -4.93 -5.75 -1.47
CA GLY A 87 -4.69 -4.84 -2.59
C GLY A 87 -4.64 -3.35 -2.21
N ILE A 88 -4.64 -3.00 -0.92
CA ILE A 88 -4.37 -1.62 -0.49
C ILE A 88 -2.90 -1.30 -0.78
N LEU A 89 -2.62 -0.71 -1.94
CA LEU A 89 -1.36 -0.02 -2.21
C LEU A 89 -1.32 1.24 -1.35
N LEU A 90 -0.91 1.08 -0.08
CA LEU A 90 -0.76 2.19 0.85
C LEU A 90 0.49 3.00 0.46
N ILE A 91 0.32 3.91 -0.50
CA ILE A 91 1.31 4.95 -0.79
C ILE A 91 1.31 5.91 0.41
N ILE A 92 2.05 5.58 1.48
CA ILE A 92 2.41 6.56 2.49
C ILE A 92 3.42 7.50 1.83
N ALA A 93 2.92 8.55 1.19
CA ALA A 93 3.72 9.66 0.74
C ALA A 93 4.16 10.48 1.97
N VAL A 94 5.14 9.95 2.72
CA VAL A 94 5.92 10.74 3.69
C VAL A 94 6.78 11.72 2.89
N SER A 95 6.13 12.76 2.40
CA SER A 95 6.80 13.91 1.80
C SER A 95 7.56 14.60 2.92
N TYR A 96 8.87 14.38 3.01
CA TYR A 96 9.74 15.24 3.79
C TYR A 96 9.89 16.56 3.01
N SER A 97 9.00 17.51 3.31
CA SER A 97 8.97 18.82 2.65
C SER A 97 10.12 19.70 3.13
N LEU A 98 11.35 19.40 2.70
CA LEU A 98 12.46 20.33 2.84
C LEU A 98 12.10 21.61 2.07
N GLY A 99 11.84 22.69 2.82
CA GLY A 99 11.54 24.00 2.24
C GLY A 99 12.77 24.57 1.51
N MET A 100 12.89 24.27 0.22
CA MET A 100 13.95 24.78 -0.64
C MET A 100 13.40 25.65 -1.77
N LEU A 101 13.43 26.96 -1.55
CA LEU A 101 13.44 27.96 -2.60
C LEU A 101 14.67 27.73 -3.49
N VAL A 102 14.46 27.30 -4.74
CA VAL A 102 15.53 27.16 -5.74
C VAL A 102 15.09 27.80 -7.06
N HIS A 103 15.89 28.75 -7.56
CA HIS A 103 15.85 29.12 -8.97
C HIS A 103 16.62 28.09 -9.79
N SER A 104 15.97 27.57 -10.83
CA SER A 104 16.60 26.88 -11.95
C SER A 104 17.50 27.85 -12.74
N PRO A 105 18.53 27.41 -13.52
CA PRO A 105 19.02 26.04 -13.74
C PRO A 105 20.52 25.84 -13.41
N TRP A 106 21.00 24.59 -13.59
CA TRP A 106 22.44 24.20 -13.61
C TRP A 106 23.26 24.43 -12.32
N GLY A 107 22.94 23.70 -11.26
CA GLY A 107 23.85 23.52 -10.12
C GLY A 107 23.49 22.28 -9.29
N ARG A 108 24.49 21.47 -8.90
CA ARG A 108 24.28 20.46 -7.84
C ARG A 108 24.30 21.18 -6.49
N PRO A 109 23.32 20.97 -5.59
CA PRO A 109 23.40 21.47 -4.22
C PRO A 109 24.63 20.90 -3.50
N SER A 110 25.28 21.69 -2.63
CA SER A 110 26.33 21.16 -1.75
C SER A 110 25.73 20.39 -0.58
N LEU A 111 26.47 19.42 -0.05
CA LEU A 111 25.99 18.49 0.98
C LEU A 111 25.91 19.11 2.39
N ASP A 112 26.41 20.34 2.57
CA ASP A 112 26.72 20.96 3.86
C ASP A 112 25.50 21.59 4.58
N ARG A 113 24.27 21.18 4.23
CA ARG A 113 23.01 21.76 4.77
C ARG A 113 21.96 20.73 5.20
N LEU A 114 22.37 19.50 5.53
CA LEU A 114 21.51 18.59 6.28
C LEU A 114 21.47 19.01 7.76
N ALA A 115 20.39 19.65 8.17
CA ALA A 115 20.14 19.95 9.58
C ALA A 115 19.88 18.64 10.37
N PRO A 116 20.32 18.53 11.64
CA PRO A 116 20.02 17.37 12.47
C PRO A 116 18.51 17.29 12.76
N MET A 117 17.99 16.06 12.87
CA MET A 117 16.60 15.81 13.28
C MET A 117 16.30 16.49 14.61
N GLN A 118 15.24 17.30 14.65
CA GLN A 118 14.75 17.88 15.90
C GLN A 118 13.91 16.86 16.69
N THR A 119 14.08 16.87 18.00
CA THR A 119 13.25 16.12 18.95
C THR A 119 11.89 16.81 19.10
N TYR A 120 10.81 16.10 18.80
CA TYR A 120 9.44 16.64 18.90
C TYR A 120 8.95 16.69 20.36
N GLU A 121 8.37 17.82 20.76
CA GLU A 121 7.53 17.92 21.96
C GLU A 121 6.13 17.34 21.68
N GLN A 122 5.56 16.61 22.65
CA GLN A 122 4.23 16.00 22.51
C GLN A 122 3.10 16.98 22.86
N ARG A 123 1.93 16.79 22.26
CA ARG A 123 0.67 17.44 22.67
C ARG A 123 -0.46 16.40 22.67
N PRO A 124 -1.35 16.39 23.69
CA PRO A 124 -2.43 15.41 23.77
C PRO A 124 -3.50 15.64 22.69
N LEU A 125 -4.04 14.55 22.16
CA LEU A 125 -5.01 14.53 21.07
C LEU A 125 -6.43 14.90 21.54
N GLN A 126 -7.19 15.65 20.72
CA GLN A 126 -8.64 15.78 20.88
C GLN A 126 -9.36 15.36 19.59
N LEU A 127 -10.11 14.26 19.66
CA LEU A 127 -10.84 13.67 18.53
C LEU A 127 -12.07 14.50 18.12
N HIS A 128 -11.86 15.58 17.36
CA HIS A 128 -12.93 16.43 16.77
C HIS A 128 -13.37 15.93 15.39
N ALA A 129 -13.73 14.65 15.29
CA ALA A 129 -14.12 14.00 14.04
C ALA A 129 -15.58 14.33 13.63
N GLN A 130 -15.81 15.46 12.98
CA GLN A 130 -17.06 15.71 12.23
C GLN A 130 -17.02 15.02 10.86
N ALA A 131 -17.19 13.70 10.85
CA ALA A 131 -17.38 12.94 9.63
C ALA A 131 -18.73 13.32 8.96
N PRO A 132 -18.79 13.50 7.62
CA PRO A 132 -20.05 13.76 6.93
C PRO A 132 -21.00 12.57 7.13
N THR A 133 -22.21 12.84 7.61
CA THR A 133 -23.20 11.82 8.00
C THR A 133 -23.76 11.03 6.81
N GLU A 134 -23.70 11.60 5.62
CA GLU A 134 -24.03 10.94 4.36
C GLU A 134 -22.82 11.03 3.42
N VAL A 135 -22.35 9.89 2.92
CA VAL A 135 -21.42 9.84 1.78
C VAL A 135 -22.28 9.76 0.51
N PRO A 136 -22.10 10.66 -0.48
CA PRO A 136 -22.89 10.62 -1.71
C PRO A 136 -22.84 9.26 -2.39
N ASP A 137 -23.96 8.81 -2.96
CA ASP A 137 -24.06 7.46 -3.52
C ASP A 137 -23.10 7.28 -4.71
N ALA A 138 -21.95 6.64 -4.45
CA ALA A 138 -20.72 6.72 -5.23
C ALA A 138 -20.75 5.97 -6.58
N SER A 139 -21.71 6.34 -7.41
CA SER A 139 -21.91 5.85 -8.76
C SER A 139 -21.19 6.72 -9.80
N PHE A 140 -20.99 6.14 -10.98
CA PHE A 140 -20.55 6.84 -12.20
C PHE A 140 -21.29 8.16 -12.43
N ALA A 141 -22.62 8.12 -12.36
CA ALA A 141 -23.48 9.28 -12.60
C ALA A 141 -23.32 10.34 -11.49
N ALA A 142 -23.19 9.90 -10.23
CA ALA A 142 -22.96 10.81 -9.11
C ALA A 142 -21.63 11.57 -9.24
N LEU A 143 -20.54 10.91 -9.63
CA LEU A 143 -19.23 11.57 -9.80
C LEU A 143 -19.25 12.64 -10.90
N SER A 144 -19.74 12.30 -12.11
CA SER A 144 -19.89 13.29 -13.20
C SER A 144 -20.80 14.46 -12.79
N SER A 145 -21.89 14.16 -12.08
CA SER A 145 -22.85 15.17 -11.60
C SER A 145 -22.27 16.03 -10.46
N ALA A 146 -21.41 15.48 -9.60
CA ALA A 146 -20.72 16.19 -8.53
C ALA A 146 -19.65 17.14 -9.07
N VAL A 147 -18.85 16.71 -10.05
CA VAL A 147 -17.92 17.59 -10.78
C VAL A 147 -18.67 18.79 -11.40
N GLY A 148 -19.83 18.54 -12.01
CA GLY A 148 -20.71 19.60 -12.55
C GLY A 148 -21.21 20.60 -11.50
N ARG A 149 -21.30 20.21 -10.21
CA ARG A 149 -21.73 21.06 -9.08
C ARG A 149 -20.59 21.77 -8.33
N LEU A 150 -19.32 21.50 -8.63
CA LEU A 150 -18.19 22.09 -7.89
C LEU A 150 -18.26 23.62 -7.83
N GLY A 151 -18.07 24.19 -6.63
CA GLY A 151 -17.99 25.63 -6.42
C GLY A 151 -16.75 26.26 -7.09
N PRO A 152 -16.67 27.59 -7.24
CA PRO A 152 -15.69 28.26 -8.10
C PRO A 152 -14.23 27.84 -7.86
N SER A 153 -13.78 27.77 -6.60
CA SER A 153 -12.40 27.40 -6.26
C SER A 153 -12.10 25.93 -6.58
N SER A 154 -12.91 24.99 -6.08
CA SER A 154 -12.71 23.56 -6.34
C SER A 154 -12.88 23.20 -7.82
N ARG A 155 -13.70 23.95 -8.58
CA ARG A 155 -13.82 23.83 -10.04
C ARG A 155 -12.56 24.32 -10.76
N LEU A 156 -11.95 25.42 -10.31
CA LEU A 156 -10.66 25.89 -10.81
C LEU A 156 -9.56 24.85 -10.56
N TYR A 157 -9.47 24.32 -9.33
CA TYR A 157 -8.50 23.27 -8.97
C TYR A 157 -8.73 22.01 -9.79
N PHE A 158 -9.99 21.57 -9.94
CA PHE A 158 -10.35 20.44 -10.78
C PHE A 158 -9.88 20.62 -12.23
N HIS A 159 -10.10 21.77 -12.86
CA HIS A 159 -9.66 22.00 -14.25
C HIS A 159 -8.15 22.22 -14.41
N ARG A 160 -7.44 22.63 -13.35
CA ARG A 160 -5.97 22.65 -13.33
C ARG A 160 -5.40 21.24 -13.29
N LEU A 161 -5.93 20.39 -12.40
CA LEU A 161 -5.43 19.04 -12.12
C LEU A 161 -5.90 18.00 -13.15
N TYR A 162 -7.16 18.06 -13.57
CA TYR A 162 -7.85 16.98 -14.27
C TYR A 162 -8.48 17.41 -15.59
N THR A 163 -8.55 16.46 -16.52
CA THR A 163 -9.43 16.51 -17.70
C THR A 163 -10.50 15.45 -17.55
N LEU A 164 -11.76 15.79 -17.83
CA LEU A 164 -12.91 14.88 -17.83
C LEU A 164 -13.48 14.83 -19.25
N THR A 165 -13.53 13.65 -19.84
CA THR A 165 -14.15 13.39 -21.14
C THR A 165 -15.27 12.36 -20.97
N LEU A 166 -16.41 12.57 -21.64
CA LEU A 166 -17.49 11.59 -21.75
C LEU A 166 -17.52 11.05 -23.18
N ASN A 167 -17.38 9.74 -23.32
CA ASN A 167 -17.39 9.02 -24.59
C ASN A 167 -18.59 8.07 -24.63
N ASP A 168 -19.45 8.21 -25.64
CA ASP A 168 -20.59 7.32 -25.83
C ASP A 168 -20.18 6.08 -26.65
N GLY A 169 -20.55 4.90 -26.15
CA GLY A 169 -20.28 3.60 -26.77
C GLY A 169 -21.58 2.89 -27.17
N ALA A 170 -21.69 2.51 -28.44
CA ALA A 170 -22.83 1.79 -28.98
C ALA A 170 -22.50 0.31 -29.26
N LEU A 171 -23.45 -0.59 -28.99
CA LEU A 171 -23.40 -2.01 -29.35
C LEU A 171 -24.70 -2.44 -30.03
N ASP A 172 -24.59 -3.10 -31.18
CA ASP A 172 -25.65 -4.00 -31.64
C ASP A 172 -25.52 -5.35 -30.92
N ILE A 173 -26.65 -5.98 -30.62
CA ILE A 173 -26.73 -7.23 -29.87
C ILE A 173 -27.64 -8.21 -30.63
N PRO A 174 -27.06 -9.09 -31.46
CA PRO A 174 -27.81 -10.06 -32.26
C PRO A 174 -28.76 -10.90 -31.40
N GLY A 175 -29.98 -11.13 -31.89
CA GLY A 175 -31.05 -11.85 -31.17
C GLY A 175 -30.59 -13.11 -30.41
N PRO A 176 -29.85 -14.05 -31.04
CA PRO A 176 -29.33 -15.25 -30.37
C PRO A 176 -28.41 -15.00 -29.17
N PHE A 177 -27.76 -13.83 -29.09
CA PHE A 177 -26.85 -13.46 -28.00
C PHE A 177 -27.58 -12.71 -26.86
N GLN A 178 -28.74 -12.09 -27.11
CA GLN A 178 -29.45 -11.27 -26.12
C GLN A 178 -29.75 -12.01 -24.82
N ALA A 179 -30.18 -13.28 -24.87
CA ALA A 179 -30.43 -14.09 -23.68
C ALA A 179 -29.17 -14.32 -22.83
N LYS A 180 -28.00 -14.47 -23.47
CA LYS A 180 -26.71 -14.58 -22.77
C LYS A 180 -26.27 -13.24 -22.18
N VAL A 181 -26.55 -12.12 -22.86
CA VAL A 181 -26.28 -10.77 -22.31
C VAL A 181 -27.15 -10.49 -21.07
N LYS A 182 -28.46 -10.76 -21.12
CA LYS A 182 -29.36 -10.63 -19.95
C LYS A 182 -28.87 -11.47 -18.78
N LYS A 183 -28.43 -12.71 -19.01
CA LYS A 183 -27.82 -13.56 -17.98
C LYS A 183 -26.46 -13.06 -17.47
N MET A 184 -25.66 -12.39 -18.30
CA MET A 184 -24.35 -11.85 -17.88
C MET A 184 -24.48 -10.60 -17.00
N PHE A 185 -25.53 -9.80 -17.17
CA PHE A 185 -25.74 -8.57 -16.41
C PHE A 185 -26.90 -8.63 -15.42
N SER A 186 -27.36 -9.83 -15.03
CA SER A 186 -28.54 -10.05 -14.18
C SER A 186 -28.45 -9.48 -12.75
N ALA A 187 -27.31 -8.90 -12.37
CA ALA A 187 -27.12 -8.14 -11.13
C ALA A 187 -27.41 -6.63 -11.28
N TYR A 188 -27.68 -6.15 -12.50
CA TYR A 188 -28.09 -4.76 -12.75
C TYR A 188 -29.53 -4.54 -12.27
N PRO A 189 -29.82 -3.51 -11.45
CA PRO A 189 -31.15 -3.31 -10.86
C PRO A 189 -32.17 -2.60 -11.77
N GLY A 190 -31.76 -2.15 -12.95
CA GLY A 190 -32.65 -1.50 -13.93
C GLY A 190 -33.16 -2.46 -15.01
N ASP A 191 -33.92 -1.92 -15.96
CA ASP A 191 -34.48 -2.70 -17.08
C ASP A 191 -33.38 -3.32 -17.96
N LEU A 192 -33.28 -4.64 -17.89
CA LEU A 192 -32.45 -5.48 -18.77
C LEU A 192 -33.21 -6.01 -19.98
N ASP A 193 -34.54 -5.94 -20.00
CA ASP A 193 -35.34 -6.55 -21.05
C ASP A 193 -35.28 -5.77 -22.36
N ALA A 194 -35.27 -4.43 -22.29
CA ALA A 194 -34.99 -3.56 -23.43
C ALA A 194 -33.51 -3.60 -23.89
N LEU A 195 -32.58 -4.05 -23.02
CA LEU A 195 -31.12 -4.06 -23.22
C LEU A 195 -30.48 -2.68 -23.51
N GLU A 196 -31.21 -1.56 -23.44
CA GLU A 196 -30.70 -0.24 -23.83
C GLU A 196 -29.47 0.21 -23.03
N PHE A 197 -29.40 -0.09 -21.73
CA PHE A 197 -28.23 0.20 -20.88
C PHE A 197 -26.96 -0.60 -21.28
N VAL A 198 -27.11 -1.72 -22.00
CA VAL A 198 -25.98 -2.46 -22.57
C VAL A 198 -25.65 -1.97 -23.98
N LYS A 199 -26.67 -1.66 -24.78
CA LYS A 199 -26.53 -1.14 -26.16
C LYS A 199 -25.96 0.27 -26.22
N LYS A 200 -26.25 1.11 -25.22
CA LYS A 200 -25.85 2.52 -25.12
C LYS A 200 -25.18 2.74 -23.77
N GLN A 201 -23.87 2.80 -23.78
CA GLN A 201 -23.03 2.99 -22.60
C GLN A 201 -22.36 4.36 -22.68
N GLN A 202 -22.09 4.97 -21.54
CA GLN A 202 -21.19 6.12 -21.46
C GLN A 202 -19.94 5.73 -20.65
N VAL A 203 -18.78 6.15 -21.16
CA VAL A 203 -17.47 5.96 -20.54
C VAL A 203 -16.93 7.32 -20.16
N MET A 204 -16.67 7.53 -18.87
CA MET A 204 -16.04 8.74 -18.36
C MET A 204 -14.55 8.47 -18.23
N VAL A 205 -13.76 9.26 -18.92
CA VAL A 205 -12.29 9.25 -18.83
C VAL A 205 -11.89 10.41 -17.93
N LEU A 206 -11.23 10.11 -16.82
CA LEU A 206 -10.58 11.10 -15.97
C LEU A 206 -9.06 10.95 -16.13
N TYR A 207 -8.40 12.06 -16.46
CA TYR A 207 -6.95 12.12 -16.70
C TYR A 207 -6.31 13.19 -15.82
N ASN A 208 -5.31 12.81 -15.03
CA ASN A 208 -4.50 13.76 -14.26
C ASN A 208 -3.42 14.36 -15.18
N ARG A 209 -3.46 15.69 -15.31
CA ARG A 209 -2.67 16.47 -16.27
C ARG A 209 -1.19 16.60 -15.89
N TRP A 210 -0.82 16.20 -14.68
CA TRP A 210 0.51 16.43 -14.08
C TRP A 210 1.22 15.15 -13.69
N THR A 211 0.46 14.17 -13.17
CA THR A 211 0.99 12.87 -12.76
C THR A 211 0.58 11.72 -13.69
N PHE A 212 -0.17 12.04 -14.76
CA PHE A 212 -0.46 11.22 -15.95
C PHE A 212 -1.23 9.91 -15.73
N GLU A 213 -1.91 9.74 -14.59
CA GLU A 213 -2.89 8.67 -14.42
C GLU A 213 -4.12 8.92 -15.29
N GLU A 214 -4.60 7.87 -15.97
CA GLU A 214 -5.89 7.87 -16.66
C GLU A 214 -6.77 6.74 -16.12
N THR A 215 -8.04 7.03 -15.83
CA THR A 215 -9.01 6.04 -15.37
C THR A 215 -10.30 6.12 -16.16
N LEU A 216 -10.71 4.99 -16.71
CA LEU A 216 -11.92 4.84 -17.53
C LEU A 216 -13.04 4.21 -16.69
N PHE A 217 -13.95 5.04 -16.21
CA PHE A 217 -15.14 4.59 -15.50
C PHE A 217 -16.26 4.25 -16.50
N ASN A 218 -17.01 3.17 -16.22
CA ASN A 218 -18.23 2.79 -16.95
C ASN A 218 -19.11 1.98 -15.98
N ALA A 219 -20.34 2.44 -15.76
CA ALA A 219 -21.24 1.86 -14.76
C ALA A 219 -21.52 0.35 -14.97
N LEU A 220 -21.62 -0.11 -16.22
CA LEU A 220 -21.90 -1.50 -16.57
C LEU A 220 -20.78 -2.46 -16.12
N ARG A 221 -19.56 -1.96 -15.89
CA ARG A 221 -18.40 -2.77 -15.45
C ARG A 221 -18.62 -3.42 -14.09
N GLY A 222 -19.36 -2.76 -13.18
CA GLY A 222 -19.64 -3.25 -11.83
C GLY A 222 -20.65 -4.40 -11.77
N TYR A 223 -21.38 -4.67 -12.85
CA TYR A 223 -22.43 -5.69 -12.92
C TYR A 223 -22.00 -6.95 -13.70
N ARG A 224 -20.69 -7.13 -13.97
CA ARG A 224 -20.17 -8.29 -14.69
C ARG A 224 -20.14 -9.56 -13.81
N PRO A 225 -20.28 -10.76 -14.40
CA PRO A 225 -20.20 -12.01 -13.65
C PRO A 225 -18.85 -12.16 -12.92
N GLY A 226 -18.90 -12.65 -11.69
CA GLY A 226 -17.70 -12.85 -10.86
C GLY A 226 -17.25 -11.60 -10.08
N TYR A 227 -17.77 -10.41 -10.38
CA TYR A 227 -17.57 -9.24 -9.53
C TYR A 227 -18.51 -9.33 -8.31
N SER A 228 -17.94 -9.19 -7.11
CA SER A 228 -18.69 -9.07 -5.85
C SER A 228 -18.05 -7.95 -5.04
N ALA A 229 -18.87 -7.00 -4.57
CA ALA A 229 -18.37 -5.89 -3.74
C ALA A 229 -17.94 -6.37 -2.35
N ALA A 230 -18.69 -7.35 -1.82
CA ALA A 230 -18.51 -8.01 -0.54
C ALA A 230 -17.86 -9.39 -0.69
N LEU A 231 -17.31 -9.91 0.40
CA LEU A 231 -17.09 -11.35 0.57
C LEU A 231 -18.28 -11.97 1.29
N SER A 232 -18.50 -13.26 1.01
CA SER A 232 -19.50 -14.05 1.72
C SER A 232 -18.87 -14.70 2.96
N PRO A 233 -19.65 -15.03 4.01
CA PRO A 233 -19.11 -15.54 5.27
C PRO A 233 -18.25 -16.80 5.12
N GLU A 234 -18.56 -17.64 4.12
CA GLU A 234 -17.82 -18.86 3.81
C GLU A 234 -16.40 -18.52 3.34
N LYS A 235 -16.25 -17.50 2.48
CA LYS A 235 -14.94 -17.02 2.00
C LYS A 235 -14.13 -16.31 3.07
N GLU A 236 -14.80 -15.78 4.10
CA GLU A 236 -14.13 -15.22 5.28
C GLU A 236 -13.62 -16.34 6.20
N ALA A 237 -14.39 -17.42 6.36
CA ALA A 237 -13.94 -18.63 7.06
C ALA A 237 -12.78 -19.33 6.32
N GLU A 238 -12.91 -19.56 5.00
CA GLU A 238 -11.86 -20.11 4.13
C GLU A 238 -10.54 -19.33 4.27
N LEU A 239 -10.58 -17.99 4.31
CA LEU A 239 -9.36 -17.20 4.49
C LEU A 239 -8.77 -17.36 5.89
N LYS A 240 -9.58 -17.34 6.95
CA LYS A 240 -9.08 -17.51 8.33
C LYS A 240 -8.45 -18.89 8.51
N GLU A 241 -9.07 -19.93 7.93
CA GLU A 241 -8.54 -21.29 7.91
C GLU A 241 -7.23 -21.39 7.13
N LEU A 242 -7.11 -20.74 5.97
CA LEU A 242 -5.87 -20.66 5.19
C LEU A 242 -4.74 -19.96 5.95
N VAL A 243 -5.05 -18.85 6.64
CA VAL A 243 -4.09 -18.13 7.49
C VAL A 243 -3.64 -19.00 8.66
N GLU A 244 -4.55 -19.70 9.33
CA GLU A 244 -4.22 -20.54 10.48
C GLU A 244 -3.30 -21.71 10.10
N HIS A 245 -3.68 -22.49 9.08
CA HIS A 245 -2.87 -23.60 8.57
C HIS A 245 -1.48 -23.16 8.07
N SER A 246 -1.33 -21.92 7.61
CA SER A 246 -0.04 -21.41 7.14
C SER A 246 1.00 -21.15 8.24
N LYS A 247 0.63 -21.28 9.53
CA LYS A 247 1.56 -21.26 10.67
C LYS A 247 2.48 -22.48 10.68
N ASP A 248 2.00 -23.64 10.19
CA ASP A 248 2.72 -24.90 10.25
C ASP A 248 3.97 -24.86 9.35
N GLY A 249 5.14 -24.90 9.99
CA GLY A 249 6.43 -24.78 9.29
C GLY A 249 6.80 -23.36 8.84
N CYS A 250 6.10 -22.32 9.31
CA CYS A 250 6.40 -20.93 8.95
C CYS A 250 7.80 -20.48 9.44
N ASP A 251 8.67 -20.10 8.50
CA ASP A 251 10.03 -19.61 8.80
C ASP A 251 10.03 -18.29 9.59
N PHE A 252 8.97 -17.50 9.49
CA PHE A 252 8.86 -16.21 10.20
C PHE A 252 8.36 -16.39 11.65
N CYS A 253 7.80 -17.55 12.00
CA CYS A 253 7.51 -17.90 13.40
C CYS A 253 8.77 -18.29 14.19
N ASN A 254 9.74 -19.00 13.59
CA ASN A 254 11.05 -19.31 14.20
C ASN A 254 12.15 -18.39 13.62
N TYR A 255 11.93 -17.08 13.70
CA TYR A 255 12.73 -16.12 12.97
C TYR A 255 14.20 -16.05 13.39
N GLN A 256 14.54 -16.40 14.64
CA GLN A 256 15.90 -16.37 15.16
C GLN A 256 16.83 -17.31 14.39
N GLU A 257 16.30 -18.48 13.99
CA GLU A 257 17.03 -19.56 13.32
C GLU A 257 16.73 -19.64 11.82
N ARG A 258 15.49 -19.32 11.40
CA ARG A 258 14.99 -19.59 10.04
C ARG A 258 14.99 -18.38 9.10
N THR A 259 15.34 -17.17 9.58
CA THR A 259 15.43 -15.97 8.71
C THR A 259 16.82 -15.36 8.69
N ALA A 260 17.27 -14.94 7.51
CA ALA A 260 18.54 -14.25 7.32
C ALA A 260 18.60 -12.90 8.06
N LYS A 261 19.82 -12.44 8.34
CA LYS A 261 20.13 -11.17 9.02
C LYS A 261 20.90 -10.28 8.04
N ASP A 262 20.80 -8.97 8.19
CA ASP A 262 21.68 -8.04 7.48
C ASP A 262 23.09 -8.08 8.12
N PRO A 263 24.16 -7.54 7.47
CA PRO A 263 25.53 -7.67 7.97
C PRO A 263 25.79 -7.09 9.37
N TRP A 264 24.91 -6.20 9.84
CA TRP A 264 24.93 -5.62 11.19
C TRP A 264 24.06 -6.38 12.22
N GLY A 265 23.58 -7.58 11.89
CA GLY A 265 22.74 -8.39 12.75
C GLY A 265 21.23 -8.16 12.55
N ARG A 266 20.46 -8.36 13.63
CA ARG A 266 19.00 -8.17 13.63
C ARG A 266 18.64 -6.87 14.33
N ILE A 267 17.71 -6.12 13.76
CA ILE A 267 17.01 -5.02 14.44
C ILE A 267 15.68 -5.60 14.94
N GLU A 268 15.36 -5.36 16.20
CA GLU A 268 14.16 -5.89 16.86
C GLU A 268 13.49 -4.79 17.70
N SER A 269 12.19 -4.96 17.93
CA SER A 269 11.35 -4.10 18.76
C SER A 269 10.47 -4.96 19.67
N GLU A 270 9.40 -4.41 20.24
CA GLU A 270 8.43 -5.19 21.03
C GLU A 270 7.65 -6.16 20.15
N LEU A 271 6.99 -5.66 19.10
CA LEU A 271 6.07 -6.44 18.26
C LEU A 271 6.71 -6.95 16.96
N CYS A 272 7.83 -6.36 16.52
CA CYS A 272 8.44 -6.62 15.21
C CYS A 272 9.92 -7.01 15.28
N TYR A 273 10.43 -7.48 14.14
CA TYR A 273 11.84 -7.70 13.87
C TYR A 273 12.15 -7.45 12.38
N VAL A 274 13.44 -7.32 12.05
CA VAL A 274 13.93 -7.24 10.67
C VAL A 274 14.54 -8.57 10.23
N ALA A 275 14.30 -8.98 8.99
CA ALA A 275 15.04 -10.06 8.34
C ALA A 275 15.62 -9.59 7.00
N SER A 276 16.86 -9.98 6.68
CA SER A 276 17.39 -9.74 5.32
C SER A 276 16.57 -10.57 4.33
N ASN A 277 16.07 -9.95 3.25
CA ASN A 277 15.43 -10.73 2.20
C ASN A 277 16.51 -11.55 1.47
N VAL A 278 16.25 -12.85 1.26
CA VAL A 278 17.15 -13.77 0.54
C VAL A 278 17.09 -13.57 -0.98
N ALA A 279 15.97 -13.05 -1.50
CA ALA A 279 15.77 -12.67 -2.89
C ALA A 279 15.74 -11.13 -3.00
N LYS A 280 16.92 -10.51 -3.00
CA LYS A 280 17.04 -9.04 -3.05
C LYS A 280 16.78 -8.50 -4.46
N TYR A 281 15.80 -7.61 -4.62
CA TYR A 281 15.60 -6.81 -5.85
C TYR A 281 16.38 -5.48 -5.83
N GLN A 282 16.98 -5.13 -4.69
CA GLN A 282 17.77 -3.91 -4.45
C GLN A 282 18.89 -4.25 -3.47
N GLY A 283 20.05 -3.60 -3.56
CA GLY A 283 21.23 -3.91 -2.74
C GLY A 283 20.93 -3.90 -1.23
N TYR A 284 20.19 -2.89 -0.78
CA TYR A 284 19.51 -2.89 0.50
C TYR A 284 18.03 -3.25 0.30
N HIS A 285 17.69 -4.51 0.55
CA HIS A 285 16.33 -5.04 0.59
C HIS A 285 16.16 -6.03 1.75
N SER A 286 15.27 -5.70 2.68
CA SER A 286 14.96 -6.50 3.88
C SER A 286 13.46 -6.48 4.17
N LEU A 287 13.04 -7.29 5.13
CA LEU A 287 11.66 -7.47 5.54
C LEU A 287 11.47 -6.90 6.95
N ILE A 288 10.40 -6.15 7.18
CA ILE A 288 9.95 -5.74 8.52
C ILE A 288 8.76 -6.65 8.86
N VAL A 289 8.92 -7.47 9.89
CA VAL A 289 8.05 -8.63 10.14
C VAL A 289 7.55 -8.60 11.59
N PRO A 290 6.23 -8.58 11.83
CA PRO A 290 5.67 -8.81 13.16
C PRO A 290 5.98 -10.20 13.70
N LYS A 291 6.01 -10.32 15.02
CA LYS A 291 6.12 -11.60 15.74
C LYS A 291 4.78 -12.36 15.75
N GLN A 292 3.66 -11.67 15.53
CA GLN A 292 2.38 -12.31 15.19
C GLN A 292 2.39 -12.80 13.74
N HIS A 293 1.76 -13.95 13.48
CA HIS A 293 1.65 -14.53 12.14
C HIS A 293 0.56 -13.87 11.29
N SER A 294 -0.62 -13.67 11.88
CA SER A 294 -1.84 -13.32 11.14
C SER A 294 -1.73 -12.00 10.38
N PRO A 295 -1.95 -11.97 9.06
CA PRO A 295 -1.94 -10.75 8.27
C PRO A 295 -3.29 -10.00 8.28
N LEU A 296 -4.22 -10.43 9.13
CA LEU A 296 -5.57 -9.88 9.27
C LEU A 296 -5.75 -9.10 10.59
N GLU A 297 -4.90 -9.36 11.57
CA GLU A 297 -4.93 -8.75 12.91
C GLU A 297 -4.09 -7.47 12.96
N ILE A 298 -4.61 -6.39 12.36
CA ILE A 298 -3.91 -5.10 12.28
C ILE A 298 -4.35 -4.19 13.42
N SER A 299 -3.40 -3.60 14.14
CA SER A 299 -3.68 -2.64 15.22
C SER A 299 -2.84 -1.37 15.08
N LEU A 300 -3.30 -0.28 15.70
CA LEU A 300 -2.56 1.00 15.77
C LEU A 300 -1.15 0.81 16.32
N ALA A 301 -1.00 0.04 17.40
CA ALA A 301 0.29 -0.23 18.03
C ALA A 301 1.23 -1.01 17.09
N LEU A 302 0.69 -2.00 16.36
CA LEU A 302 1.47 -2.76 15.39
C LEU A 302 1.95 -1.88 14.23
N VAL A 303 1.09 -1.04 13.66
CA VAL A 303 1.45 -0.12 12.57
C VAL A 303 2.49 0.90 13.02
N GLN A 304 2.39 1.40 14.26
CA GLN A 304 3.40 2.29 14.85
C GLN A 304 4.75 1.58 15.02
N ASP A 305 4.78 0.36 15.56
CA ASP A 305 6.03 -0.39 15.77
C ASP A 305 6.68 -0.87 14.45
N LEU A 306 5.88 -1.23 13.45
CA LEU A 306 6.34 -1.50 12.08
C LEU A 306 7.06 -0.28 11.48
N LEU A 307 6.44 0.91 11.54
CA LEU A 307 7.03 2.16 11.03
C LEU A 307 8.31 2.54 11.80
N GLN A 308 8.31 2.43 13.13
CA GLN A 308 9.50 2.69 13.93
C GLN A 308 10.64 1.70 13.64
N THR A 309 10.32 0.43 13.39
CA THR A 309 11.30 -0.61 13.05
C THR A 309 11.85 -0.43 11.64
N ALA A 310 11.01 -0.02 10.69
CA ALA A 310 11.43 0.38 9.35
C ALA A 310 12.39 1.58 9.39
N ASN A 311 12.07 2.63 10.17
CA ASN A 311 12.93 3.81 10.32
C ASN A 311 14.30 3.45 10.93
N LYS A 312 14.34 2.65 12.02
CA LYS A 312 15.59 2.12 12.60
C LYS A 312 16.44 1.37 11.57
N TRP A 313 15.81 0.67 10.62
CA TRP A 313 16.51 0.00 9.52
C TRP A 313 17.00 0.98 8.45
N PHE A 314 16.19 1.95 8.03
CA PHE A 314 16.61 3.01 7.08
C PHE A 314 17.77 3.85 7.63
N ASP A 315 17.70 4.28 8.89
CA ASP A 315 18.79 4.97 9.60
C ASP A 315 20.06 4.13 9.57
N LYS A 316 19.94 2.82 9.80
CA LYS A 316 21.07 1.90 9.79
C LYS A 316 21.64 1.72 8.38
N VAL A 317 20.83 1.58 7.34
CA VAL A 317 21.28 1.56 5.93
C VAL A 317 22.03 2.85 5.59
N TYR A 318 21.44 4.01 5.88
CA TYR A 318 22.06 5.32 5.64
C TYR A 318 23.34 5.54 6.46
N SER A 319 23.48 4.88 7.62
CA SER A 319 24.73 4.87 8.39
C SER A 319 25.82 3.99 7.79
N GLN A 320 25.52 3.11 6.85
CA GLN A 320 26.53 2.28 6.13
C GLN A 320 26.84 2.83 4.74
N ASP A 321 25.82 3.30 4.01
CA ASP A 321 26.00 4.02 2.75
C ASP A 321 25.16 5.32 2.73
N ARG A 322 25.86 6.46 2.84
CA ARG A 322 25.26 7.81 2.78
C ARG A 322 24.68 8.15 1.41
N ASN A 323 24.92 7.36 0.38
CA ASN A 323 24.28 7.56 -0.93
C ASN A 323 22.85 7.03 -0.96
N MET A 324 22.47 6.11 -0.06
CA MET A 324 21.16 5.46 -0.04
C MET A 324 20.13 6.35 0.67
N GLN A 325 19.44 7.18 -0.12
CA GLN A 325 18.64 8.31 0.36
C GLN A 325 17.14 8.19 0.07
N TYR A 326 16.71 7.21 -0.73
CA TYR A 326 15.32 7.08 -1.17
C TYR A 326 14.68 5.81 -0.60
N PRO A 327 14.18 5.84 0.66
CA PRO A 327 13.53 4.71 1.29
C PRO A 327 12.20 4.37 0.62
N HIS A 328 11.82 3.09 0.72
CA HIS A 328 10.60 2.54 0.15
C HIS A 328 10.07 1.41 1.06
N ILE A 329 8.77 1.44 1.34
CA ILE A 329 8.04 0.35 2.01
C ILE A 329 6.96 -0.13 1.04
N MET A 330 6.83 -1.45 0.90
CA MET A 330 5.80 -2.11 0.10
C MET A 330 5.18 -3.25 0.93
N TRP A 331 3.90 -3.52 0.73
CA TRP A 331 3.21 -4.62 1.41
C TRP A 331 2.31 -5.38 0.45
N ASP A 332 2.70 -6.63 0.20
CA ASP A 332 1.92 -7.60 -0.54
C ASP A 332 1.17 -8.48 0.49
N ASN A 333 -0.16 -8.54 0.42
CA ASN A 333 -0.96 -9.30 1.36
C ASN A 333 -1.73 -10.43 0.66
N LEU A 334 -1.58 -11.66 1.15
CA LEU A 334 -2.19 -12.90 0.61
C LEU A 334 -1.76 -13.25 -0.85
N PRO A 335 -1.96 -14.51 -1.30
CA PRO A 335 -1.47 -14.95 -2.61
C PRO A 335 -2.05 -14.19 -3.82
N ARG A 336 -3.22 -13.56 -3.69
CA ARG A 336 -3.82 -12.74 -4.76
C ARG A 336 -3.15 -11.38 -4.96
N SER A 337 -2.30 -10.95 -4.04
CA SER A 337 -1.35 -9.84 -4.23
C SER A 337 0.09 -10.34 -4.41
N SER A 338 0.28 -11.59 -4.85
CA SER A 338 1.59 -12.22 -5.06
C SER A 338 2.45 -12.41 -3.80
N ALA A 339 1.88 -12.29 -2.59
CA ALA A 339 2.59 -12.62 -1.36
C ALA A 339 2.95 -14.12 -1.31
N SER A 340 4.25 -14.42 -1.30
CA SER A 340 4.79 -15.80 -1.27
C SER A 340 4.82 -16.41 0.13
N GLN A 341 4.60 -15.60 1.17
CA GLN A 341 4.44 -16.00 2.56
C GLN A 341 3.16 -15.37 3.11
N LEU A 342 2.39 -16.15 3.88
CA LEU A 342 1.12 -15.70 4.48
C LEU A 342 1.31 -14.96 5.82
N HIS A 343 2.46 -15.16 6.49
CA HIS A 343 2.85 -14.40 7.68
C HIS A 343 3.01 -12.91 7.30
N PHE A 344 2.41 -11.98 8.06
CA PHE A 344 2.47 -10.53 7.75
C PHE A 344 3.92 -10.07 7.57
N HIS A 345 4.24 -9.36 6.49
CA HIS A 345 5.53 -8.70 6.36
C HIS A 345 5.45 -7.49 5.43
N TRP A 346 6.21 -6.44 5.75
CA TRP A 346 6.49 -5.36 4.82
C TRP A 346 7.86 -5.60 4.17
N GLN A 347 7.97 -5.31 2.87
CA GLN A 347 9.23 -5.26 2.15
C GLN A 347 9.80 -3.84 2.25
N ALA A 348 11.00 -3.69 2.79
CA ALA A 348 11.69 -2.41 2.94
C ALA A 348 12.96 -2.37 2.08
N SER A 349 13.10 -1.36 1.24
CA SER A 349 14.29 -1.15 0.41
C SER A 349 14.70 0.31 0.35
N VAL A 350 15.94 0.58 -0.04
CA VAL A 350 16.44 1.95 -0.25
C VAL A 350 17.12 2.04 -1.61
N ASN A 351 16.76 3.05 -2.40
CA ASN A 351 17.43 3.36 -3.65
C ASN A 351 18.42 4.53 -3.49
N ARG A 352 19.39 4.60 -4.40
CA ARG A 352 20.48 5.57 -4.35
C ARG A 352 20.10 6.93 -4.94
N ASP A 353 19.57 6.93 -6.17
CA ASP A 353 19.57 8.14 -7.01
C ASP A 353 18.19 8.81 -7.18
N HIS A 354 17.09 8.07 -6.94
CA HIS A 354 15.72 8.58 -7.04
C HIS A 354 14.71 7.64 -6.34
N TYR A 355 13.50 8.12 -6.05
CA TYR A 355 12.38 7.25 -5.64
C TYR A 355 11.98 6.28 -6.77
N TYR A 356 11.35 5.15 -6.45
CA TYR A 356 10.81 4.25 -7.48
C TYR A 356 9.80 4.98 -8.39
N ALA A 357 9.77 4.57 -9.68
CA ALA A 357 9.27 5.39 -10.79
C ALA A 357 7.94 6.11 -10.54
N ARG A 358 6.93 5.41 -10.01
CA ARG A 358 5.60 5.99 -9.72
C ARG A 358 5.64 7.09 -8.65
N ALA A 359 6.40 6.92 -7.57
CA ALA A 359 6.55 7.94 -6.54
C ALA A 359 7.37 9.15 -7.04
N ASN A 360 8.38 8.89 -7.87
CA ASN A 360 9.15 9.95 -8.53
C ASN A 360 8.29 10.76 -9.52
N GLN A 361 7.46 10.08 -10.33
CA GLN A 361 6.48 10.69 -11.23
C GLN A 361 5.48 11.58 -10.49
N VAL A 362 4.99 11.15 -9.32
CA VAL A 362 4.08 11.96 -8.49
C VAL A 362 4.79 13.21 -7.93
N ARG A 363 6.01 13.06 -7.40
CA ARG A 363 6.83 14.19 -6.93
C ARG A 363 7.07 15.21 -8.05
N ASP A 364 7.49 14.75 -9.22
CA ASP A 364 7.88 15.63 -10.31
C ASP A 364 6.66 16.29 -10.96
N GLY A 365 5.52 15.59 -11.07
CA GLY A 365 4.25 16.21 -11.48
C GLY A 365 3.77 17.28 -10.50
N ALA A 366 3.87 17.04 -9.20
CA ALA A 366 3.53 18.01 -8.15
C ALA A 366 4.42 19.27 -8.21
N ALA A 367 5.73 19.11 -8.44
CA ALA A 367 6.65 20.23 -8.57
C ALA A 367 6.33 21.13 -9.79
N HIS A 368 6.05 20.54 -10.96
CA HIS A 368 5.65 21.31 -12.14
C HIS A 368 4.28 21.99 -11.98
N TYR A 369 3.34 21.37 -11.23
CA TYR A 369 2.07 22.01 -10.86
C TYR A 369 2.31 23.28 -10.03
N GLU A 370 3.16 23.17 -9.01
CA GLU A 370 3.48 24.25 -8.09
C GLU A 370 4.20 25.42 -8.80
N GLU A 371 5.09 25.14 -9.75
CA GLU A 371 5.70 26.14 -10.63
C GLU A 371 4.66 26.83 -11.53
N ALA A 372 3.81 26.06 -12.22
CA ALA A 372 2.86 26.57 -13.21
C ALA A 372 1.66 27.31 -12.61
N HIS A 373 1.29 27.00 -11.37
CA HIS A 373 0.05 27.51 -10.74
C HIS A 373 0.24 28.24 -9.42
N ARG A 374 1.44 28.22 -8.82
CA ARG A 374 1.77 28.85 -7.53
C ARG A 374 0.79 28.47 -6.41
N SER A 375 0.30 27.24 -6.45
CA SER A 375 -0.62 26.63 -5.48
C SER A 375 -0.16 25.20 -5.23
N SER A 376 -0.25 24.70 -3.99
CA SER A 376 0.28 23.37 -3.69
C SER A 376 -0.54 22.27 -4.35
N PHE A 377 0.14 21.34 -5.02
CA PHE A 377 -0.50 20.22 -5.73
C PHE A 377 -1.41 19.43 -4.78
N TRP A 378 -0.88 19.03 -3.61
CA TRP A 378 -1.66 18.25 -2.66
C TRP A 378 -2.79 19.03 -2.00
N ALA A 379 -2.62 20.34 -1.76
CA ALA A 379 -3.70 21.18 -1.23
C ALA A 379 -4.88 21.28 -2.22
N ASP A 380 -4.58 21.54 -3.50
CA ASP A 380 -5.61 21.64 -4.56
C ASP A 380 -6.25 20.26 -4.83
N VAL A 381 -5.47 19.16 -4.79
CA VAL A 381 -5.99 17.77 -4.91
C VAL A 381 -6.92 17.43 -3.74
N ILE A 382 -6.53 17.72 -2.50
CA ILE A 382 -7.37 17.50 -1.32
C ILE A 382 -8.66 18.32 -1.42
N ALA A 383 -8.57 19.61 -1.76
CA ALA A 383 -9.72 20.50 -1.88
C ALA A 383 -10.71 20.11 -3.00
N VAL A 384 -10.27 19.35 -4.01
CA VAL A 384 -11.15 18.69 -4.99
C VAL A 384 -11.84 17.47 -4.38
N HIS A 385 -11.12 16.58 -3.69
CA HIS A 385 -11.71 15.36 -3.13
C HIS A 385 -12.64 15.64 -1.93
N GLU A 386 -12.31 16.61 -1.07
CA GLU A 386 -13.21 17.10 -0.01
C GLU A 386 -14.50 17.68 -0.62
N ALA A 387 -14.41 18.52 -1.66
CA ALA A 387 -15.57 19.10 -2.34
C ALA A 387 -16.42 18.10 -3.14
N LEU A 388 -15.89 16.92 -3.47
CA LEU A 388 -16.62 15.80 -4.06
C LEU A 388 -17.23 14.84 -3.02
N GLY A 389 -16.92 15.00 -1.72
CA GLY A 389 -17.30 14.06 -0.67
C GLY A 389 -16.52 12.74 -0.70
N LEU A 390 -15.30 12.75 -1.27
CA LEU A 390 -14.44 11.58 -1.48
C LEU A 390 -13.18 11.57 -0.59
N ALA A 391 -13.09 12.48 0.37
CA ALA A 391 -12.00 12.58 1.34
C ALA A 391 -12.54 12.60 2.78
N VAL A 392 -11.76 12.03 3.70
CA VAL A 392 -11.96 12.10 5.15
C VAL A 392 -10.66 12.57 5.79
N ARG A 393 -10.79 13.55 6.68
CA ARG A 393 -9.68 14.17 7.40
C ARG A 393 -9.69 13.73 8.86
N LEU A 394 -8.50 13.47 9.40
CA LEU A 394 -8.28 13.48 10.84
C LEU A 394 -6.97 14.24 11.10
N ASP A 395 -7.10 15.33 11.85
CA ASP A 395 -6.02 16.29 12.10
C ASP A 395 -5.34 16.75 10.80
N ASP A 396 -4.02 16.62 10.70
CA ASP A 396 -3.22 17.00 9.54
C ASP A 396 -3.14 15.93 8.43
N ALA A 397 -3.81 14.78 8.62
CA ALA A 397 -3.85 13.69 7.66
C ALA A 397 -5.21 13.59 6.94
N VAL A 398 -5.16 13.22 5.66
CA VAL A 398 -6.33 13.04 4.79
C VAL A 398 -6.23 11.70 4.07
N ALA A 399 -7.28 10.89 4.20
CA ALA A 399 -7.49 9.70 3.38
C ALA A 399 -8.52 10.03 2.29
N MET A 400 -8.25 9.62 1.04
CA MET A 400 -9.10 9.98 -0.11
C MET A 400 -9.23 8.83 -1.11
N ALA A 401 -10.46 8.61 -1.57
CA ALA A 401 -10.76 7.74 -2.70
C ALA A 401 -10.41 8.50 -3.99
N TYR A 402 -9.22 8.21 -4.53
CA TYR A 402 -8.64 8.97 -5.63
C TYR A 402 -9.49 8.86 -6.90
N ILE A 403 -9.70 9.97 -7.61
CA ILE A 403 -10.56 10.01 -8.83
C ILE A 403 -9.83 9.64 -10.13
N THR A 404 -8.50 9.51 -10.10
CA THR A 404 -7.69 8.90 -11.18
C THR A 404 -6.87 7.72 -10.65
N PRO A 405 -7.52 6.67 -10.11
CA PRO A 405 -6.84 5.56 -9.46
C PRO A 405 -6.16 4.62 -10.47
N THR A 406 -5.00 4.09 -10.07
CA THR A 406 -4.23 3.09 -10.83
C THR A 406 -4.77 1.66 -10.65
N LYS A 407 -5.47 1.41 -9.53
CA LYS A 407 -6.12 0.13 -9.18
C LYS A 407 -7.55 0.31 -8.66
N GLU A 408 -8.36 -0.74 -8.79
CA GLU A 408 -9.70 -0.77 -8.20
C GLU A 408 -9.62 -0.65 -6.67
N LYS A 409 -10.46 0.21 -6.08
CA LYS A 409 -10.48 0.54 -4.63
C LYS A 409 -9.20 1.19 -4.08
N GLU A 410 -8.37 1.81 -4.94
CA GLU A 410 -7.19 2.57 -4.52
C GLU A 410 -7.54 3.74 -3.58
N LEU A 411 -6.76 3.88 -2.52
CA LEU A 411 -6.86 4.96 -1.53
C LEU A 411 -5.51 5.66 -1.44
N VAL A 412 -5.52 6.99 -1.45
CA VAL A 412 -4.34 7.82 -1.20
C VAL A 412 -4.45 8.40 0.20
N VAL A 413 -3.37 8.30 0.99
CA VAL A 413 -3.28 8.89 2.32
C VAL A 413 -2.10 9.87 2.33
N VAL A 414 -2.38 11.12 2.65
CA VAL A 414 -1.38 12.20 2.74
C VAL A 414 -1.46 12.87 4.11
N SER A 415 -0.31 13.32 4.60
CA SER A 415 -0.16 14.04 5.86
C SER A 415 0.77 15.24 5.61
N LYS A 416 0.67 16.27 6.47
CA LYS A 416 1.78 17.23 6.61
C LYS A 416 3.05 16.54 7.10
N SER A 417 4.18 17.16 6.76
CA SER A 417 5.56 16.87 7.20
C SER A 417 5.78 17.31 8.65
#